data_AF-A0A3M9XTM5-F1
#
_entry.id   AF-A0A3M9XTM5-F1
#
_cell.length_a   1.000
_cell.length_b   1.000
_cell.length_c   1.000
_cell.angle_alpha   90.00
_cell.angle_beta   90.00
_cell.angle_gamma   90.00
#
_symmetry.space_group_name_H-M   'P 1'
#
loop_
_entity.id
_entity.type
_entity.pdbx_description
1 polymer ?
#
loop_
_entity_poly.entity_id
_entity_poly.type
_entity_poly.pdbx_seq_one_letter_code
_entity_poly.pdbx_strand_id
1 'polypeptide(L)'
;MKRAHAFDCALLALSLALIGIPASSRAQAVKSNETIKTEYQYAAKVVCSLLVPHQDGTLAKGVYRTIVNIHNPTRKRFAIAAKVALATEFGSDPGPFSVTPFKKAELQADGAMELNCFDVAGYFCPINGVCVDFAFLEGFVVIKSPEPLDVVGVYTARHSNGEVETMDVDVVPERKLSEAVELTAPEPKSEIKRHMEFPAKGSPAFQGKEQKK
;
A
#
# COMPACT_ATOMS: atom_id res chain seq x y z
N MET A 1 80.53 18.98 -3.93
CA MET A 1 81.21 18.26 -5.03
C MET A 1 81.23 16.77 -4.71
N LYS A 2 80.72 15.94 -5.64
CA LYS A 2 81.08 14.53 -5.95
C LYS A 2 80.83 13.48 -4.84
N ARG A 3 79.88 12.54 -5.02
CA ARG A 3 80.01 11.20 -5.69
C ARG A 3 81.14 10.35 -5.06
N ALA A 4 81.01 9.06 -4.75
CA ALA A 4 79.96 8.06 -4.94
C ALA A 4 80.43 6.68 -4.36
N HIS A 5 79.51 5.70 -4.38
CA HIS A 5 79.71 4.23 -4.44
C HIS A 5 80.20 3.48 -3.18
N ALA A 6 79.86 2.21 -2.90
CA ALA A 6 78.77 1.25 -3.18
C ALA A 6 79.30 -0.15 -2.76
N PHE A 7 78.38 -1.11 -2.59
CA PHE A 7 78.58 -2.59 -2.49
C PHE A 7 79.03 -3.13 -1.10
N ASP A 8 78.56 -4.27 -0.58
CA ASP A 8 77.99 -5.43 -1.28
C ASP A 8 77.15 -6.39 -0.40
N CYS A 9 76.24 -7.09 -1.11
CA CYS A 9 75.64 -8.42 -0.96
C CYS A 9 75.38 -9.11 0.41
N ALA A 10 74.10 -9.41 0.67
CA ALA A 10 73.69 -10.73 1.17
C ALA A 10 72.43 -11.20 0.42
N LEU A 11 72.49 -12.43 -0.10
CA LEU A 11 71.60 -13.03 -1.08
C LEU A 11 70.20 -13.41 -0.56
N LEU A 12 69.23 -13.32 -1.49
CA LEU A 12 67.86 -13.81 -1.42
C LEU A 12 67.76 -15.34 -1.38
N ALA A 13 66.76 -15.84 -0.65
CA ALA A 13 66.08 -17.10 -0.95
C ALA A 13 64.57 -16.85 -1.07
N LEU A 14 64.04 -17.23 -2.24
CA LEU A 14 62.68 -17.03 -2.73
C LEU A 14 61.82 -18.25 -2.36
N SER A 15 60.65 -18.07 -1.75
CA SER A 15 59.62 -19.12 -1.67
C SER A 15 58.27 -18.60 -2.16
N LEU A 16 57.67 -19.38 -3.04
CA LEU A 16 56.49 -19.06 -3.85
C LEU A 16 55.17 -19.14 -3.07
N ALA A 17 54.34 -18.13 -3.33
CA ALA A 17 52.90 -18.13 -3.64
C ALA A 17 51.93 -19.07 -2.91
N LEU A 18 50.91 -18.46 -2.28
CA LEU A 18 49.53 -18.92 -2.41
C LEU A 18 48.60 -17.72 -2.62
N ILE A 19 47.83 -17.88 -3.69
CA ILE A 19 46.86 -16.98 -4.31
C ILE A 19 45.59 -16.98 -3.45
N GLY A 20 44.89 -15.84 -3.46
CA GLY A 20 43.90 -15.48 -2.45
C GLY A 20 42.53 -16.13 -2.57
N ILE A 21 41.63 -15.69 -1.69
CA ILE A 21 40.20 -15.61 -1.96
C ILE A 21 39.72 -14.26 -1.40
N PRO A 22 39.09 -13.39 -2.20
CA PRO A 22 38.58 -12.10 -1.76
C PRO A 22 37.47 -12.30 -0.72
N ALA A 23 37.42 -11.38 0.24
CA ALA A 23 36.32 -11.27 1.19
C ALA A 23 34.99 -11.27 0.42
N SER A 24 34.12 -12.24 0.71
CA SER A 24 32.73 -12.21 0.29
C SER A 24 32.06 -10.99 0.91
N SER A 25 32.09 -9.87 0.21
CA SER A 25 31.14 -8.78 0.41
C SER A 25 29.80 -9.30 -0.07
N ARG A 26 29.03 -9.90 0.85
CA ARG A 26 27.61 -10.10 0.65
C ARG A 26 27.00 -8.71 0.68
N ALA A 27 26.99 -8.05 -0.47
CA ALA A 27 26.17 -6.88 -0.71
C ALA A 27 24.73 -7.32 -0.43
N GLN A 28 24.23 -7.00 0.76
CA GLN A 28 22.82 -7.07 1.04
C GLN A 28 22.17 -6.15 0.02
N ALA A 29 21.39 -6.72 -0.90
CA ALA A 29 20.58 -5.95 -1.82
C ALA A 29 19.64 -5.10 -0.95
N VAL A 30 20.01 -3.84 -0.74
CA VAL A 30 19.13 -2.83 -0.17
C VAL A 30 17.93 -2.79 -1.10
N LYS A 31 16.76 -3.23 -0.61
CA LYS A 31 15.50 -3.01 -1.31
C LYS A 31 15.37 -1.50 -1.50
N SER A 32 15.64 -1.00 -2.70
CA SER A 32 15.37 0.39 -3.02
C SER A 32 13.86 0.58 -2.97
N ASN A 33 13.37 1.39 -2.03
CA ASN A 33 11.98 1.84 -2.07
C ASN A 33 11.79 2.61 -3.38
N GLU A 34 10.96 2.07 -4.28
CA GLU A 34 10.59 2.75 -5.51
C GLU A 34 9.79 4.00 -5.14
N THR A 35 10.07 5.12 -5.78
CA THR A 35 9.32 6.37 -5.59
C THR A 35 8.69 6.78 -6.90
N ILE A 36 7.43 7.24 -6.86
CA ILE A 36 6.77 7.86 -8.01
C ILE A 36 6.46 9.32 -7.70
N LYS A 37 6.70 10.20 -8.68
CA LYS A 37 6.25 11.60 -8.60
C LYS A 37 4.81 11.68 -9.07
N THR A 38 3.96 12.35 -8.31
CA THR A 38 2.53 12.49 -8.56
C THR A 38 2.13 13.94 -8.43
N GLU A 39 1.15 14.36 -9.22
CA GLU A 39 0.63 15.74 -9.27
C GLU A 39 -0.85 15.81 -8.87
N TYR A 40 -1.54 14.67 -8.91
CA TYR A 40 -2.98 14.57 -8.68
C TYR A 40 -3.28 13.54 -7.60
N GLN A 41 -4.30 13.85 -6.78
CA GLN A 41 -4.88 12.95 -5.80
C GLN A 41 -6.39 12.84 -5.98
N TYR A 42 -6.91 11.63 -5.85
CA TYR A 42 -8.33 11.32 -5.78
C TYR A 42 -8.59 10.58 -4.46
N ALA A 43 -9.72 10.83 -3.81
CA ALA A 43 -10.13 10.05 -2.64
C ALA A 43 -11.56 9.58 -2.81
N ALA A 44 -11.71 8.33 -3.24
CA ALA A 44 -13.00 7.69 -3.42
C ALA A 44 -13.47 7.11 -2.08
N LYS A 45 -14.70 7.40 -1.67
CA LYS A 45 -15.31 6.74 -0.50
C LYS A 45 -15.50 5.26 -0.84
N VAL A 46 -15.29 4.38 0.14
CA VAL A 46 -15.57 2.94 0.04
C VAL A 46 -16.39 2.46 1.23
N VAL A 47 -17.38 1.62 0.95
CA VAL A 47 -18.27 1.02 1.95
C VAL A 47 -18.55 -0.42 1.53
N CYS A 48 -18.07 -1.38 2.31
CA CYS A 48 -17.99 -2.78 1.93
C CYS A 48 -18.46 -3.71 3.04
N SER A 49 -19.56 -4.42 2.79
CA SER A 49 -19.98 -5.59 3.57
C SER A 49 -19.39 -6.85 2.95
N LEU A 50 -18.39 -7.47 3.57
CA LEU A 50 -17.64 -8.57 2.96
C LEU A 50 -18.22 -9.94 3.31
N LEU A 51 -18.52 -10.17 4.60
CA LEU A 51 -18.94 -11.47 5.12
C LEU A 51 -20.42 -11.50 5.50
N VAL A 52 -20.91 -10.45 6.16
CA VAL A 52 -22.28 -10.38 6.69
C VAL A 52 -22.92 -9.02 6.36
N PRO A 53 -24.26 -8.95 6.30
CA PRO A 53 -24.95 -7.66 6.24
C PRO A 53 -24.51 -6.76 7.38
N HIS A 54 -24.26 -5.50 7.07
CA HIS A 54 -23.92 -4.49 8.05
C HIS A 54 -25.08 -4.26 9.02
N GLN A 55 -24.77 -4.12 10.31
CA GLN A 55 -25.80 -3.99 11.36
C GLN A 55 -25.31 -3.31 12.65
N ASP A 56 -24.28 -2.45 12.59
CA ASP A 56 -23.74 -1.75 13.77
C ASP A 56 -24.46 -0.42 14.11
N GLY A 57 -25.45 -0.04 13.29
CA GLY A 57 -26.22 1.20 13.45
C GLY A 57 -25.63 2.45 12.79
N THR A 58 -24.41 2.38 12.23
CA THR A 58 -23.78 3.50 11.50
C THR A 58 -24.32 3.68 10.07
N LEU A 59 -24.83 2.60 9.49
CA LEU A 59 -25.61 2.59 8.25
C LEU A 59 -26.87 1.76 8.46
N ALA A 60 -27.84 1.93 7.57
CA ALA A 60 -29.00 1.03 7.52
C ALA A 60 -28.56 -0.44 7.39
N LYS A 61 -29.40 -1.36 7.83
CA LYS A 61 -29.08 -2.79 7.71
C LYS A 61 -29.07 -3.18 6.23
N GLY A 62 -27.97 -3.73 5.73
CA GLY A 62 -27.86 -4.11 4.33
C GLY A 62 -26.50 -4.66 3.94
N VAL A 63 -26.38 -5.10 2.69
CA VAL A 63 -25.11 -5.46 2.06
C VAL A 63 -24.70 -4.32 1.13
N TYR A 64 -23.53 -3.75 1.41
CA TYR A 64 -22.96 -2.63 0.66
C TYR A 64 -21.79 -3.11 -0.19
N ARG A 65 -21.76 -2.69 -1.45
CA ARG A 65 -20.63 -2.95 -2.37
C ARG A 65 -20.23 -1.67 -3.09
N THR A 66 -18.93 -1.45 -3.15
CA THR A 66 -18.31 -0.36 -3.90
C THR A 66 -17.42 -0.92 -5.00
N ILE A 67 -17.46 -0.28 -6.16
CA ILE A 67 -16.46 -0.37 -7.23
C ILE A 67 -15.91 1.03 -7.46
N VAL A 68 -14.59 1.17 -7.57
CA VAL A 68 -13.93 2.41 -8.00
C VAL A 68 -13.27 2.15 -9.35
N ASN A 69 -13.84 2.71 -10.40
CA ASN A 69 -13.27 2.68 -11.74
C ASN A 69 -12.24 3.80 -11.89
N ILE A 70 -11.10 3.45 -12.47
CA ILE A 70 -9.97 4.36 -12.69
C ILE A 70 -9.60 4.26 -14.16
N HIS A 71 -9.84 5.32 -14.92
CA HIS A 71 -9.54 5.39 -16.33
C HIS A 71 -8.42 6.41 -16.59
N ASN A 72 -7.47 6.04 -17.45
CA ASN A 72 -6.41 6.89 -17.94
C ASN A 72 -6.82 7.47 -19.31
N PRO A 73 -7.34 8.70 -19.38
CA PRO A 73 -7.75 9.31 -20.65
C PRO A 73 -6.57 9.74 -21.53
N THR A 74 -5.32 9.53 -21.07
CA THR A 74 -4.14 9.93 -21.81
C THR A 74 -3.68 8.85 -22.79
N ARG A 75 -2.87 9.26 -23.76
CA ARG A 75 -2.25 8.37 -24.76
C ARG A 75 -0.96 7.71 -24.27
N LYS A 76 -0.65 7.77 -22.97
CA LYS A 76 0.60 7.24 -22.39
C LYS A 76 0.26 6.29 -21.26
N ARG A 77 1.00 5.18 -21.17
CA ARG A 77 1.01 4.34 -19.97
C ARG A 77 1.79 5.03 -18.86
N PHE A 78 1.32 4.93 -17.63
CA PHE A 78 2.05 5.38 -16.45
C PHE A 78 1.64 4.61 -15.20
N ALA A 79 2.50 4.67 -14.19
CA ALA A 79 2.23 4.11 -12.88
C ALA A 79 1.41 5.06 -12.03
N ILE A 80 0.48 4.50 -11.27
CA ILE A 80 -0.27 5.18 -10.20
C ILE A 80 0.04 4.50 -8.87
N ALA A 81 -0.24 5.20 -7.77
CA ALA A 81 -0.19 4.64 -6.43
C ALA A 81 -1.55 4.74 -5.77
N ALA A 82 -1.97 3.69 -5.08
CA ALA A 82 -3.18 3.72 -4.28
C ALA A 82 -2.92 3.18 -2.87
N LYS A 83 -3.66 3.68 -1.89
CA LYS A 83 -3.70 3.16 -0.52
C LYS A 83 -5.12 3.23 0.03
N VAL A 84 -5.37 2.55 1.15
CA VAL A 84 -6.65 2.61 1.86
C VAL A 84 -6.45 3.31 3.19
N ALA A 85 -7.37 4.22 3.53
CA ALA A 85 -7.48 4.85 4.83
C ALA A 85 -8.85 4.54 5.43
N LEU A 86 -8.89 3.75 6.51
CA LEU A 86 -10.11 3.39 7.22
C LEU A 86 -10.67 4.59 7.98
N ALA A 87 -11.99 4.73 7.96
CA ALA A 87 -12.70 5.71 8.76
C ALA A 87 -12.83 5.22 10.21
N THR A 88 -12.37 6.02 11.16
CA THR A 88 -12.53 5.79 12.60
C THR A 88 -13.54 6.79 13.19
N GLU A 89 -13.93 6.59 14.45
CA GLU A 89 -14.82 7.50 15.15
C GLU A 89 -14.14 8.87 15.35
N PHE A 90 -14.92 9.95 15.29
CA PHE A 90 -14.40 11.30 15.47
C PHE A 90 -13.77 11.45 16.86
N GLY A 91 -12.48 11.82 16.90
CA GLY A 91 -11.71 11.96 18.15
C GLY A 91 -11.05 10.68 18.66
N SER A 92 -11.20 9.55 17.97
CA SER A 92 -10.46 8.32 18.28
C SER A 92 -9.06 8.32 17.67
N ASP A 93 -8.12 7.67 18.34
CA ASP A 93 -6.78 7.44 17.79
C ASP A 93 -6.84 6.43 16.64
N PRO A 94 -6.08 6.65 15.55
CA PRO A 94 -5.98 5.66 14.48
C PRO A 94 -5.30 4.38 14.97
N GLY A 95 -5.87 3.23 14.64
CA GLY A 95 -5.31 1.92 14.92
C GLY A 95 -4.09 1.61 14.04
N PRO A 96 -3.32 0.55 14.38
CA PRO A 96 -2.10 0.17 13.66
C PRO A 96 -2.34 -0.21 12.19
N PHE A 97 -3.59 -0.54 11.83
CA PHE A 97 -4.02 -0.87 10.47
C PHE A 97 -5.03 0.14 9.93
N SER A 98 -5.08 1.38 10.44
CA SER A 98 -6.00 2.39 9.93
C SER A 98 -5.60 2.94 8.56
N VAL A 99 -4.33 2.86 8.17
CA VAL A 99 -3.84 3.34 6.86
C VAL A 99 -2.89 2.31 6.29
N THR A 100 -3.12 1.89 5.05
CA THR A 100 -2.22 0.95 4.37
C THR A 100 -1.08 1.68 3.68
N PRO A 101 0.03 1.00 3.42
CA PRO A 101 1.04 1.54 2.52
C PRO A 101 0.51 1.71 1.09
N PHE A 102 1.20 2.51 0.29
CA PHE A 102 0.89 2.67 -1.13
C PHE A 102 1.32 1.43 -1.92
N LYS A 103 0.40 0.90 -2.72
CA LYS A 103 0.65 -0.11 -3.75
C LYS A 103 0.69 0.54 -5.13
N LYS A 104 1.58 0.05 -5.98
CA LYS A 104 1.75 0.49 -7.37
C LYS A 104 0.79 -0.27 -8.29
N ALA A 105 0.23 0.42 -9.28
CA ALA A 105 -0.42 -0.21 -10.42
C ALA A 105 0.00 0.49 -11.73
N GLU A 106 0.16 -0.28 -12.80
CA GLU A 106 0.46 0.25 -14.13
C GLU A 106 -0.86 0.40 -14.90
N LEU A 107 -1.16 1.63 -15.34
CA LEU A 107 -2.37 1.92 -16.10
C LEU A 107 -1.99 2.14 -17.57
N GLN A 108 -2.60 1.36 -18.46
CA GLN A 108 -2.33 1.47 -19.90
C GLN A 108 -2.85 2.80 -20.45
N ALA A 109 -2.32 3.22 -21.60
CA ALA A 109 -2.88 4.33 -22.36
C ALA A 109 -4.33 4.02 -22.73
N ASP A 110 -5.25 4.96 -22.51
CA ASP A 110 -6.70 4.79 -22.72
C ASP A 110 -7.29 3.56 -21.98
N GLY A 111 -6.57 3.08 -20.97
CA GLY A 111 -6.90 1.88 -20.21
C GLY A 111 -7.67 2.21 -18.95
N ALA A 112 -8.42 1.23 -18.46
CA ALA A 112 -9.10 1.32 -17.18
C ALA A 112 -8.74 0.12 -16.27
N MET A 113 -8.83 0.34 -14.97
CA MET A 113 -8.83 -0.70 -13.95
C MET A 113 -9.92 -0.43 -12.91
N GLU A 114 -10.29 -1.45 -12.16
CA GLU A 114 -11.23 -1.32 -11.06
C GLU A 114 -10.59 -1.70 -9.73
N LEU A 115 -11.11 -1.11 -8.65
CA LEU A 115 -10.93 -1.58 -7.28
C LEU A 115 -12.31 -1.89 -6.71
N ASN A 116 -12.60 -3.17 -6.49
CA ASN A 116 -13.80 -3.60 -5.79
C ASN A 116 -13.53 -3.84 -4.30
N CYS A 117 -14.58 -4.15 -3.54
CA CYS A 117 -14.46 -4.38 -2.10
C CYS A 117 -13.42 -5.45 -1.69
N PHE A 118 -13.22 -6.49 -2.49
CA PHE A 118 -12.24 -7.53 -2.19
C PHE A 118 -10.82 -7.06 -2.49
N ASP A 119 -10.61 -6.27 -3.54
CA ASP A 119 -9.32 -5.64 -3.82
C ASP A 119 -8.93 -4.69 -2.67
N VAL A 120 -9.88 -3.87 -2.21
CA VAL A 120 -9.70 -2.95 -1.08
C VAL A 120 -9.36 -3.70 0.21
N ALA A 121 -10.06 -4.79 0.53
CA ALA A 121 -9.72 -5.65 1.66
C ALA A 121 -8.31 -6.27 1.51
N GLY A 122 -7.93 -6.63 0.28
CA GLY A 122 -6.61 -7.14 -0.07
C GLY A 122 -5.44 -6.16 0.19
N TYR A 123 -5.72 -4.86 0.41
CA TYR A 123 -4.68 -3.94 0.88
C TYR A 123 -4.16 -4.28 2.28
N PHE A 124 -4.93 -5.01 3.06
CA PHE A 124 -4.60 -5.40 4.42
C PHE A 124 -4.04 -6.82 4.55
N CYS A 125 -3.59 -7.43 3.45
CA CYS A 125 -3.01 -8.76 3.43
C CYS A 125 -1.86 -8.90 2.40
N PRO A 126 -0.64 -9.26 2.82
CA PRO A 126 -0.08 -9.08 4.16
C PRO A 126 0.34 -7.62 4.40
N ILE A 127 0.15 -7.13 5.63
CA ILE A 127 0.86 -5.96 6.16
C ILE A 127 1.77 -6.47 7.28
N ASN A 128 3.09 -6.41 7.10
CA ASN A 128 4.07 -6.91 8.07
C ASN A 128 3.86 -8.41 8.42
N GLY A 129 3.43 -9.22 7.45
CA GLY A 129 3.11 -10.64 7.63
C GLY A 129 1.77 -10.94 8.31
N VAL A 130 0.90 -9.94 8.51
CA VAL A 130 -0.46 -10.10 9.06
C VAL A 130 -1.50 -9.85 7.99
N CYS A 131 -2.49 -10.73 7.89
CA CYS A 131 -3.69 -10.49 7.08
C CYS A 131 -4.83 -10.08 8.00
N VAL A 132 -5.46 -8.95 7.69
CA VAL A 132 -6.59 -8.43 8.44
C VAL A 132 -7.87 -8.76 7.70
N ASP A 133 -8.73 -9.56 8.33
CA ASP A 133 -10.02 -9.96 7.81
C ASP A 133 -11.10 -8.99 8.30
N PHE A 134 -11.97 -8.54 7.39
CA PHE A 134 -13.00 -7.56 7.69
C PHE A 134 -14.37 -8.17 7.45
N ALA A 135 -15.29 -8.05 8.42
CA ALA A 135 -16.72 -8.27 8.18
C ALA A 135 -17.33 -7.08 7.43
N PHE A 136 -16.93 -5.87 7.83
CA PHE A 136 -17.30 -4.60 7.23
C PHE A 136 -16.07 -3.67 7.16
N LEU A 137 -15.94 -2.95 6.05
CA LEU A 137 -14.87 -1.99 5.81
C LEU A 137 -15.47 -0.69 5.29
N GLU A 138 -15.10 0.42 5.92
CA GLU A 138 -15.46 1.76 5.48
C GLU A 138 -14.24 2.68 5.54
N GLY A 139 -14.08 3.51 4.51
CA GLY A 139 -13.00 4.49 4.47
C GLY A 139 -12.88 5.16 3.11
N PHE A 140 -11.65 5.42 2.73
CA PHE A 140 -11.30 6.00 1.44
C PHE A 140 -10.19 5.20 0.75
N VAL A 141 -10.35 4.98 -0.55
CA VAL A 141 -9.23 4.64 -1.43
C VAL A 141 -8.63 5.96 -1.91
N VAL A 142 -7.37 6.18 -1.58
CA VAL A 142 -6.61 7.37 -1.98
C VAL A 142 -5.70 7.00 -3.14
N ILE A 143 -5.96 7.57 -4.31
CA ILE A 143 -5.22 7.35 -5.56
C ILE A 143 -4.33 8.57 -5.81
N LYS A 144 -3.11 8.33 -6.24
CA LYS A 144 -2.10 9.32 -6.59
C LYS A 144 -1.61 9.05 -8.01
N SER A 145 -1.56 10.09 -8.82
CA SER A 145 -1.26 9.98 -10.24
C SER A 145 -0.35 11.12 -10.73
N PRO A 146 0.58 10.85 -11.67
CA PRO A 146 1.33 11.91 -12.36
C PRO A 146 0.47 12.72 -13.35
N GLU A 147 -0.61 12.14 -13.87
CA GLU A 147 -1.49 12.75 -14.88
C GLU A 147 -2.96 12.71 -14.42
N PRO A 148 -3.85 13.58 -14.94
CA PRO A 148 -5.28 13.51 -14.66
C PRO A 148 -5.88 12.15 -15.04
N LEU A 149 -6.77 11.65 -14.20
CA LEU A 149 -7.55 10.42 -14.35
C LEU A 149 -9.03 10.72 -14.29
N ASP A 150 -9.84 9.87 -14.93
CA ASP A 150 -11.27 9.80 -14.67
C ASP A 150 -11.50 8.75 -13.57
N VAL A 151 -12.00 9.18 -12.41
CA VAL A 151 -12.25 8.30 -11.27
C VAL A 151 -13.73 8.33 -10.93
N VAL A 152 -14.36 7.16 -10.94
CA VAL A 152 -15.81 7.02 -10.71
C VAL A 152 -16.07 5.94 -9.67
N GLY A 153 -16.76 6.31 -8.59
CA GLY A 153 -17.28 5.38 -7.60
C GLY A 153 -18.67 4.90 -8.00
N VAL A 154 -18.91 3.59 -7.92
CA VAL A 154 -20.24 2.98 -8.04
C VAL A 154 -20.58 2.33 -6.71
N TYR A 155 -21.70 2.73 -6.13
CA TYR A 155 -22.18 2.28 -4.83
C TYR A 155 -23.46 1.52 -5.02
N THR A 156 -23.53 0.31 -4.50
CA THR A 156 -24.77 -0.49 -4.50
C THR A 156 -25.11 -0.93 -3.10
N ALA A 157 -26.40 -0.94 -2.80
CA ALA A 157 -26.92 -1.52 -1.57
C ALA A 157 -28.10 -2.45 -1.89
N ARG A 158 -28.26 -3.45 -1.03
CA ARG A 158 -29.36 -4.40 -1.07
C ARG A 158 -29.69 -4.93 0.32
N HIS A 159 -30.89 -5.49 0.48
CA HIS A 159 -31.17 -6.36 1.62
C HIS A 159 -30.30 -7.64 1.55
N SER A 160 -30.18 -8.34 2.67
CA SER A 160 -29.16 -9.40 2.87
C SER A 160 -28.95 -10.35 1.68
N ASN A 161 -30.06 -10.83 1.10
CA ASN A 161 -30.06 -11.83 0.03
C ASN A 161 -30.80 -11.33 -1.24
N GLY A 162 -31.04 -10.02 -1.35
CA GLY A 162 -31.80 -9.43 -2.46
C GLY A 162 -30.98 -9.15 -3.71
N GLU A 163 -31.63 -8.62 -4.74
CA GLU A 163 -30.96 -7.98 -5.88
C GLU A 163 -30.52 -6.55 -5.49
N VAL A 164 -29.79 -5.85 -6.37
CA VAL A 164 -29.45 -4.44 -6.14
C VAL A 164 -30.74 -3.63 -6.01
N GLU A 165 -30.89 -2.93 -4.89
CA GLU A 165 -32.07 -2.11 -4.63
C GLU A 165 -31.80 -0.62 -4.83
N THR A 166 -30.59 -0.19 -4.50
CA THR A 166 -30.14 1.17 -4.77
C THR A 166 -28.78 1.16 -5.41
N MET A 167 -28.59 2.12 -6.32
CA MET A 167 -27.32 2.39 -6.96
C MET A 167 -27.08 3.90 -6.97
N ASP A 168 -25.85 4.30 -6.68
CA ASP A 168 -25.37 5.66 -6.81
C ASP A 168 -24.02 5.67 -7.54
N VAL A 169 -23.77 6.74 -8.29
CA VAL A 169 -22.54 6.91 -9.08
C VAL A 169 -21.97 8.29 -8.78
N ASP A 170 -20.74 8.32 -8.28
CA ASP A 170 -20.04 9.55 -7.90
C ASP A 170 -18.80 9.75 -8.77
N VAL A 171 -18.66 10.95 -9.34
CA VAL A 171 -17.43 11.36 -10.03
C VAL A 171 -16.49 11.93 -8.98
N VAL A 172 -15.38 11.25 -8.74
CA VAL A 172 -14.42 11.64 -7.70
C VAL A 172 -13.53 12.75 -8.25
N PRO A 173 -13.59 13.97 -7.68
CA PRO A 173 -12.86 15.10 -8.24
C PRO A 173 -11.36 14.98 -7.99
N GLU A 174 -10.58 15.49 -8.94
CA GLU A 174 -9.13 15.63 -8.78
C GLU A 174 -8.77 16.69 -7.74
N ARG A 175 -7.65 16.46 -7.06
CA ARG A 175 -6.97 17.46 -6.23
C ARG A 175 -5.55 17.60 -6.74
N LYS A 176 -5.13 18.82 -7.04
CA LYS A 176 -3.74 19.11 -7.40
C LYS A 176 -2.88 19.09 -6.14
N LEU A 177 -2.05 18.07 -6.02
CA LEU A 177 -1.19 17.84 -4.86
C LEU A 177 0.08 17.11 -5.31
N SER A 178 1.14 17.89 -5.53
CA SER A 178 2.44 17.39 -5.93
C SER A 178 3.15 16.68 -4.78
N GLU A 179 3.51 15.41 -4.95
CA GLU A 179 4.15 14.59 -3.92
C GLU A 179 5.02 13.50 -4.55
N ALA A 180 6.14 13.18 -3.88
CA ALA A 180 6.90 11.96 -4.16
C ALA A 180 6.38 10.85 -3.23
N VAL A 181 5.73 9.84 -3.80
CA VAL A 181 5.11 8.75 -3.05
C VAL A 181 6.09 7.58 -2.99
N GLU A 182 6.44 7.15 -1.77
CA GLU A 182 7.16 5.90 -1.54
C GLU A 182 6.21 4.71 -1.73
N LEU A 183 6.60 3.81 -2.63
CA LEU A 183 5.87 2.58 -2.90
C LEU A 183 6.40 1.48 -2.00
N THR A 184 5.48 0.68 -1.46
CA THR A 184 5.88 -0.57 -0.81
C THR A 184 6.13 -1.62 -1.88
N ALA A 185 7.34 -2.18 -1.89
CA ALA A 185 7.65 -3.33 -2.73
C ALA A 185 6.67 -4.46 -2.40
N PRO A 186 6.11 -5.18 -3.38
CA PRO A 186 5.26 -6.32 -3.11
C PRO A 186 6.01 -7.28 -2.18
N GLU A 187 5.43 -7.60 -1.01
CA GLU A 187 6.06 -8.55 -0.10
C GLU A 187 6.28 -9.88 -0.86
N PRO A 188 7.51 -10.41 -0.91
CA PRO A 188 7.77 -11.65 -1.62
C PRO A 188 7.03 -12.77 -0.88
N LYS A 189 5.92 -13.27 -1.44
CA LYS A 189 5.00 -14.30 -0.89
C LYS A 189 5.38 -14.64 0.55
N SER A 190 5.20 -13.68 1.46
CA SER A 190 5.66 -13.86 2.83
C SER A 190 4.74 -14.90 3.43
N GLU A 191 5.30 -15.85 4.19
CA GLU A 191 4.45 -16.76 4.95
C GLU A 191 3.50 -15.90 5.80
N ILE A 192 2.20 -16.04 5.57
CA ILE A 192 1.18 -15.39 6.37
C ILE A 192 1.40 -15.88 7.79
N LYS A 193 1.92 -15.01 8.66
CA LYS A 193 2.27 -15.40 10.02
C LYS A 193 1.04 -15.57 10.90
N ARG A 194 -0.02 -14.80 10.60
CA ARG A 194 -1.29 -14.80 11.34
C ARG A 194 -2.40 -14.07 10.59
N HIS A 195 -3.63 -14.52 10.81
CA HIS A 195 -4.87 -13.79 10.50
C HIS A 195 -5.39 -13.07 11.74
N MET A 196 -5.89 -11.85 11.55
CA MET A 196 -6.50 -11.02 12.58
C MET A 196 -7.84 -10.51 12.07
N GLU A 197 -8.91 -10.71 12.82
CA GLU A 197 -10.19 -10.07 12.52
C GLU A 197 -10.14 -8.59 12.94
N PHE A 198 -10.55 -7.69 12.04
CA PHE A 198 -10.62 -6.27 12.37
C PHE A 198 -11.76 -6.04 13.38
N PRO A 199 -11.48 -5.36 14.51
CA PRO A 199 -12.49 -5.16 15.53
C PRO A 199 -13.65 -4.29 15.02
N ALA A 200 -14.86 -4.58 15.47
CA ALA A 200 -16.03 -3.75 15.20
C ALA A 200 -15.86 -2.33 15.78
N LYS A 201 -16.43 -1.32 15.10
CA LYS A 201 -16.51 0.05 15.63
C LYS A 201 -17.21 0.04 17.00
N GLY A 202 -16.75 0.87 17.93
CA GLY A 202 -17.22 0.90 19.32
C GLY A 202 -16.65 -0.19 20.25
N SER A 203 -15.80 -1.10 19.77
CA SER A 203 -15.14 -2.07 20.65
C SER A 203 -14.02 -1.43 21.49
N PRO A 204 -13.61 -2.05 22.63
CA PRO A 204 -12.53 -1.54 23.48
C PRO A 204 -11.19 -1.34 22.75
N ALA A 205 -11.01 -1.95 21.58
CA ALA A 205 -9.81 -1.78 20.75
C ALA A 205 -9.63 -0.36 20.20
N PHE A 206 -10.71 0.44 20.15
CA PHE A 206 -10.69 1.85 19.71
C PHE A 206 -10.69 2.85 20.88
N GLN A 207 -10.84 2.38 22.12
CA GLN A 207 -10.73 3.22 23.30
C GLN A 207 -9.25 3.38 23.63
N GLY A 208 -8.71 4.56 23.30
CA GLY A 208 -7.34 4.94 23.63
C GLY A 208 -7.02 4.58 25.08
N LYS A 209 -5.84 3.99 25.31
CA LYS A 209 -5.40 3.57 26.63
C LYS A 209 -5.64 4.72 27.61
N GLU A 210 -6.57 4.52 28.54
CA GLU A 210 -6.73 5.38 29.71
C GLU A 210 -5.34 5.63 30.29
N GLN A 211 -4.89 6.88 30.27
CA GLN A 211 -3.69 7.27 30.98
C GLN A 211 -3.96 7.00 32.45
N LYS A 212 -3.41 5.89 32.97
CA LYS A 212 -3.31 5.65 34.39
C LYS A 212 -2.57 6.84 35.00
N LYS A 213 -3.32 7.65 35.74
CA LYS A 213 -2.81 8.77 36.52
C LYS A 213 -2.08 8.25 37.76
#